data_AF-A0A4Q5QWQ2-F1
#
_entry.id   AF-A0A4Q5QWQ2-F1
#
_cell.length_a   1.000
_cell.length_b   1.000
_cell.length_c   1.000
_cell.angle_alpha   90.00
_cell.angle_beta   90.00
_cell.angle_gamma   90.00
#
_symmetry.space_group_name_H-M   'P 1'
#
loop_
_entity.id
_entity.type
_entity.pdbx_description
1 polymer ?
#
loop_
_entity_poly.entity_id
_entity_poly.type
_entity_poly.pdbx_seq_one_letter_code
_entity_poly.pdbx_strand_id
1 'polypeptide(L)'
;ATDYRWFKDDMMQFASTNVAKLPEDHHELMAMVAPRALLVTGNTDFEWLANPAAYVSARAAHEVWKQFGIGDRFGFYIDGGHNHCAVPATQQPAMEAFVDKFLLGKTSVNTNITVNPYPTLDYQRWYKWWGTSTPILPPLPPEPLGKRYWLEPECSTVGANWDIVADTSAAHGAYAKVKSGLSSPNAAPTGAAAYLVMPFNADSAGTYNFLARLSVPAGEDYSYWMQLDNGAFQQVGNQLATNPGFENGLTGWTTVNATGATISANTVATDAHSGSGSLKVVNPTARPGNQWQVQVSSAAFPTTIGKQYTISYWVRAAAAGGSIRLSSGPSSPQYQGDQAIGTAWQQVTWTITASLTSTTFLFDMGQVANTYYIDDVSVKEVGAADGWRWVKLKDAALTVGPHTLTIGYGSGGNAKLDKLLVTTYNGTITGKGGDADNCKTQQTITFGALPTKLFGDANFTLMATASSGLPVTYTSSDTTIATITNGVV
;
A
#
# COMPACT_ATOMS: atom_id res chain seq x y z
N ALA A 1 5.70 -5.53 17.97
CA ALA A 1 5.85 -4.77 19.23
C ALA A 1 7.23 -5.05 19.81
N THR A 2 7.87 -4.06 20.47
CA THR A 2 9.18 -4.25 21.11
C THR A 2 9.05 -5.22 22.28
N ASP A 3 9.90 -6.25 22.33
CA ASP A 3 10.01 -7.14 23.48
C ASP A 3 10.86 -6.47 24.55
N TYR A 4 10.22 -5.98 25.61
CA TYR A 4 10.89 -5.23 26.67
C TYR A 4 11.84 -6.08 27.53
N ARG A 5 11.82 -7.41 27.39
CA ARG A 5 12.70 -8.30 28.16
C ARG A 5 14.19 -8.18 27.78
N TRP A 6 14.50 -7.53 26.67
CA TRP A 6 15.88 -7.23 26.28
C TRP A 6 16.45 -5.97 26.93
N PHE A 7 15.60 -5.15 27.55
CA PHE A 7 15.95 -3.85 28.10
C PHE A 7 15.74 -3.84 29.61
N LYS A 8 16.41 -2.90 30.29
CA LYS A 8 16.10 -2.63 31.70
C LYS A 8 14.67 -2.11 31.80
N ASP A 9 13.92 -2.54 32.82
CA ASP A 9 12.53 -2.12 33.04
C ASP A 9 12.33 -0.60 33.00
N ASP A 10 13.28 0.16 33.56
CA ASP A 10 13.25 1.63 33.56
C ASP A 10 13.23 2.23 32.15
N MET A 11 13.68 1.51 31.11
CA MET A 11 13.65 1.99 29.72
C MET A 11 12.22 2.17 29.21
N MET A 12 11.23 1.49 29.82
CA MET A 12 9.81 1.63 29.47
C MET A 12 9.29 3.07 29.68
N GLN A 13 9.91 3.86 30.56
CA GLN A 13 9.50 5.25 30.77
C GLN A 13 9.68 6.13 29.52
N PHE A 14 10.57 5.72 28.61
CA PHE A 14 10.88 6.40 27.36
C PHE A 14 10.11 5.84 26.15
N ALA A 15 9.16 4.92 26.34
CA ALA A 15 8.38 4.35 25.25
C ALA A 15 7.46 5.38 24.55
N SER A 16 7.03 5.03 23.34
CA SER A 16 6.02 5.79 22.57
C SER A 16 6.43 7.25 22.33
N THR A 17 5.67 8.21 22.86
CA THR A 17 5.93 9.65 22.66
C THR A 17 7.06 10.19 23.53
N ASN A 18 7.59 9.38 24.47
CA ASN A 18 8.67 9.79 25.36
C ASN A 18 10.07 9.48 24.82
N VAL A 19 10.21 8.91 23.61
CA VAL A 19 11.53 8.52 23.06
C VAL A 19 12.48 9.71 22.99
N ALA A 20 12.00 10.89 22.61
CA ALA A 20 12.81 12.11 22.55
C ALA A 20 13.32 12.63 23.92
N LYS A 21 12.87 12.04 25.03
CA LYS A 21 13.35 12.35 26.39
C LYS A 21 14.53 11.47 26.81
N LEU A 22 14.82 10.40 26.07
CA LEU A 22 15.99 9.56 26.31
C LEU A 22 17.24 10.36 25.90
N PRO A 23 18.23 10.55 26.79
CA PRO A 23 19.38 11.40 26.52
C PRO A 23 20.46 10.69 25.67
N GLU A 24 20.09 9.60 25.02
CA GLU A 24 20.93 8.78 24.15
C GLU A 24 20.04 8.15 23.06
N ASP A 25 20.69 7.66 22.01
CA ASP A 25 20.06 6.81 21.00
C ASP A 25 21.14 5.85 20.45
N HIS A 26 20.74 4.82 19.71
CA HIS A 26 21.61 3.70 19.33
C HIS A 26 22.82 4.08 18.47
N HIS A 27 22.86 5.27 17.89
CA HIS A 27 24.08 5.78 17.23
C HIS A 27 25.22 6.00 18.25
N GLU A 28 24.91 6.42 19.48
CA GLU A 28 25.87 6.55 20.57
C GLU A 28 26.26 5.17 21.12
N LEU A 29 25.30 4.24 21.23
CA LEU A 29 25.60 2.84 21.59
C LEU A 29 26.60 2.22 20.60
N MET A 30 26.38 2.43 19.29
CA MET A 30 27.35 2.01 18.27
C MET A 30 28.69 2.70 18.49
N ALA A 31 28.71 4.01 18.73
CA ALA A 31 29.93 4.78 18.94
C ALA A 31 30.78 4.30 20.13
N MET A 32 30.19 3.64 21.15
CA MET A 32 30.95 2.99 22.24
C MET A 32 31.90 1.88 21.73
N VAL A 33 31.73 1.39 20.50
CA VAL A 33 32.64 0.42 19.89
C VAL A 33 33.93 1.08 19.41
N ALA A 34 33.91 2.36 19.07
CA ALA A 34 35.11 3.09 18.63
C ALA A 34 36.22 2.99 19.70
N PRO A 35 37.50 2.81 19.32
CA PRO A 35 38.05 2.83 17.96
C PRO A 35 38.12 1.43 17.29
N ARG A 36 37.42 0.41 17.82
CA ARG A 36 37.34 -0.91 17.19
C ARG A 36 36.53 -0.85 15.90
N ALA A 37 36.65 -1.88 15.08
CA ALA A 37 35.90 -1.98 13.84
C ALA A 37 34.47 -2.50 14.09
N LEU A 38 33.51 -1.97 13.33
CA LEU A 38 32.09 -2.34 13.38
C LEU A 38 31.50 -2.33 11.96
N LEU A 39 30.90 -3.46 11.56
CA LEU A 39 30.09 -3.57 10.34
C LEU A 39 28.63 -3.82 10.76
N VAL A 40 27.73 -2.92 10.34
CA VAL A 40 26.29 -3.03 10.62
C VAL A 40 25.57 -3.57 9.38
N THR A 41 24.71 -4.57 9.54
CA THR A 41 23.94 -5.15 8.43
C THR A 41 22.44 -4.97 8.63
N GLY A 42 21.68 -4.90 7.54
CA GLY A 42 20.22 -4.77 7.54
C GLY A 42 19.56 -5.62 6.45
N ASN A 43 18.24 -5.79 6.54
CA ASN A 43 17.44 -6.52 5.54
C ASN A 43 16.09 -5.81 5.31
N THR A 44 15.94 -5.19 4.14
CA THR A 44 14.78 -4.36 3.77
C THR A 44 13.49 -5.12 3.55
N ASP A 45 13.53 -6.46 3.44
CA ASP A 45 12.32 -7.26 3.24
C ASP A 45 11.46 -7.33 4.52
N PHE A 46 12.04 -6.95 5.67
CA PHE A 46 11.39 -7.01 6.98
C PHE A 46 11.23 -5.60 7.56
N GLU A 47 10.05 -5.01 7.36
CA GLU A 47 9.72 -3.66 7.86
C GLU A 47 9.92 -3.52 9.38
N TRP A 48 9.66 -4.59 10.14
CA TRP A 48 9.85 -4.61 11.61
C TRP A 48 11.30 -4.34 12.04
N LEU A 49 12.29 -4.47 11.15
CA LEU A 49 13.69 -4.15 11.44
C LEU A 49 14.00 -2.65 11.38
N ALA A 50 13.07 -1.81 10.91
CA ALA A 50 13.23 -0.36 10.83
C ALA A 50 14.53 0.07 10.11
N ASN A 51 14.88 -0.59 9.00
CA ASN A 51 16.14 -0.36 8.27
C ASN A 51 16.44 1.10 7.87
N PRO A 52 15.47 1.98 7.56
CA PRO A 52 15.76 3.40 7.38
C PRO A 52 16.31 4.06 8.64
N ALA A 53 15.78 3.71 9.83
CA ALA A 53 16.32 4.17 11.10
C ALA A 53 17.73 3.62 11.32
N ALA A 54 17.96 2.32 11.04
CA ALA A 54 19.29 1.73 11.12
C ALA A 54 20.30 2.44 10.20
N TYR A 55 19.90 2.82 8.99
CA TYR A 55 20.73 3.61 8.08
C TYR A 55 21.06 5.00 8.66
N VAL A 56 20.08 5.73 9.19
CA VAL A 56 20.32 7.03 9.85
C VAL A 56 21.27 6.88 11.02
N SER A 57 21.01 5.94 11.94
CA SER A 57 21.86 5.71 13.12
C SER A 57 23.27 5.31 12.71
N ALA A 58 23.44 4.49 11.66
CA ALA A 58 24.75 4.11 11.15
C ALA A 58 25.49 5.28 10.52
N ARG A 59 24.81 6.15 9.75
CA ARG A 59 25.40 7.38 9.19
C ARG A 59 25.86 8.32 10.29
N ALA A 60 25.04 8.48 11.33
CA ALA A 60 25.34 9.33 12.48
C ALA A 60 26.53 8.77 13.28
N ALA A 61 26.54 7.46 13.59
CA ALA A 61 27.65 6.80 14.27
C ALA A 61 28.96 6.90 13.46
N HIS A 62 28.91 6.77 12.13
CA HIS A 62 30.09 6.83 11.26
C HIS A 62 30.85 8.15 11.39
N GLU A 63 30.16 9.27 11.67
CA GLU A 63 30.81 10.57 11.89
C GLU A 63 31.79 10.54 13.07
N VAL A 64 31.54 9.73 14.10
CA VAL A 64 32.45 9.55 15.24
C VAL A 64 33.79 8.93 14.79
N TRP A 65 33.74 7.87 13.98
CA TRP A 65 34.96 7.26 13.43
C TRP A 65 35.70 8.18 12.47
N LYS A 66 34.98 8.94 11.64
CA LYS A 66 35.58 9.93 10.75
C LYS A 66 36.29 11.02 11.55
N GLN A 67 35.70 11.48 12.65
CA GLN A 67 36.30 12.48 13.53
C GLN A 67 37.62 11.98 14.15
N PHE A 68 37.72 10.69 14.45
CA PHE A 68 38.95 10.06 14.92
C PHE A 68 39.95 9.71 13.80
N GLY A 69 39.65 10.03 12.53
CA GLY A 69 40.51 9.70 11.39
C GLY A 69 40.57 8.20 11.04
N ILE A 70 39.63 7.41 11.54
CA ILE A 70 39.54 5.94 11.40
C ILE A 70 38.22 5.53 10.73
N GLY A 71 37.75 6.34 9.78
CA GLY A 71 36.47 6.16 9.12
C GLY A 71 36.30 4.80 8.41
N ASP A 72 37.41 4.16 8.02
CA ASP A 72 37.44 2.85 7.38
C ASP A 72 37.16 1.68 8.36
N ARG A 73 37.11 1.94 9.67
CA ARG A 73 36.75 0.93 10.68
C ARG A 73 35.24 0.82 10.91
N PHE A 74 34.44 1.72 10.36
CA PHE A 74 32.98 1.63 10.45
C PHE A 74 32.39 1.49 9.05
N GLY A 75 31.49 0.53 8.89
CA GLY A 75 30.76 0.31 7.64
C GLY A 75 29.35 -0.17 7.89
N PHE A 76 28.50 -0.04 6.87
CA PHE A 76 27.17 -0.61 6.88
C PHE A 76 26.79 -1.20 5.52
N TYR A 77 26.02 -2.28 5.56
CA TYR A 77 25.53 -2.99 4.39
C TYR A 77 24.06 -3.37 4.58
N ILE A 78 23.16 -2.57 4.00
CA ILE A 78 21.71 -2.76 4.08
C ILE A 78 21.20 -3.11 2.68
N ASP A 79 20.69 -4.32 2.52
CA ASP A 79 20.11 -4.85 1.27
C ASP A 79 18.80 -5.61 1.55
N GLY A 80 18.29 -6.37 0.58
CA GLY A 80 17.08 -7.20 0.70
C GLY A 80 17.07 -8.30 -0.36
N GLY A 81 15.94 -8.98 -0.53
CA GLY A 81 15.81 -10.12 -1.45
C GLY A 81 16.32 -11.45 -0.86
N HIS A 82 16.30 -11.59 0.46
CA HIS A 82 16.76 -12.80 1.15
C HIS A 82 16.05 -13.03 2.48
N ASN A 83 15.99 -14.29 2.92
CA ASN A 83 15.33 -14.68 4.17
C ASN A 83 15.97 -14.01 5.40
N HIS A 84 15.17 -13.86 6.46
CA HIS A 84 15.64 -13.29 7.72
C HIS A 84 16.83 -14.09 8.29
N CYS A 85 17.83 -13.37 8.80
CA CYS A 85 19.12 -13.90 9.30
C CYS A 85 19.99 -14.65 8.28
N ALA A 86 19.58 -14.77 7.00
CA ALA A 86 20.44 -15.34 5.97
C ALA A 86 21.53 -14.34 5.55
N VAL A 87 22.74 -14.84 5.30
CA VAL A 87 23.86 -14.06 4.73
C VAL A 87 23.95 -14.38 3.23
N PRO A 88 23.41 -13.52 2.35
CA PRO A 88 23.44 -13.75 0.91
C PRO A 88 24.86 -13.63 0.35
N ALA A 89 25.11 -14.26 -0.80
CA ALA A 89 26.41 -14.18 -1.49
C ALA A 89 26.81 -12.73 -1.84
N THR A 90 25.83 -11.82 -1.98
CA THR A 90 26.05 -10.39 -2.21
C THR A 90 26.69 -9.67 -1.01
N GLN A 91 26.40 -10.14 0.22
CA GLN A 91 26.86 -9.53 1.47
C GLN A 91 28.19 -10.13 1.97
N GLN A 92 28.48 -11.39 1.62
CA GLN A 92 29.71 -12.09 2.05
C GLN A 92 31.01 -11.28 1.81
N PRO A 93 31.25 -10.66 0.63
CA PRO A 93 32.48 -9.91 0.40
C PRO A 93 32.70 -8.75 1.38
N ALA A 94 31.62 -8.12 1.86
CA ALA A 94 31.71 -7.03 2.83
C ALA A 94 32.15 -7.53 4.21
N MET A 95 31.63 -8.67 4.63
CA MET A 95 31.97 -9.30 5.91
C MET A 95 33.41 -9.83 5.88
N GLU A 96 33.79 -10.51 4.81
CA GLU A 96 35.15 -10.99 4.58
C GLU A 96 36.17 -9.85 4.63
N ALA A 97 35.87 -8.69 4.03
CA ALA A 97 36.76 -7.54 4.04
C ALA A 97 37.07 -7.04 5.47
N PHE A 98 36.06 -7.00 6.35
CA PHE A 98 36.23 -6.61 7.75
C PHE A 98 37.00 -7.66 8.55
N VAL A 99 36.71 -8.95 8.36
CA VAL A 99 37.45 -10.06 8.98
C VAL A 99 38.92 -10.02 8.56
N ASP A 100 39.17 -9.93 7.26
CA ASP A 100 40.52 -9.91 6.70
C ASP A 100 41.37 -8.78 7.29
N LYS A 101 40.82 -7.57 7.33
CA LYS A 101 41.57 -6.40 7.81
C LYS A 101 41.75 -6.38 9.32
N PHE A 102 40.67 -6.63 10.07
CA PHE A 102 40.65 -6.34 11.52
C PHE A 102 40.84 -7.57 12.40
N LEU A 103 40.72 -8.78 11.86
CA LEU A 103 40.99 -10.04 12.57
C LEU A 103 42.22 -10.79 12.03
N LEU A 104 42.50 -10.69 10.72
CA LEU A 104 43.60 -11.42 10.07
C LEU A 104 44.79 -10.54 9.67
N GLY A 105 44.74 -9.23 9.93
CA GLY A 105 45.86 -8.31 9.72
C GLY A 105 46.16 -7.99 8.26
N LYS A 106 45.25 -8.26 7.32
CA LYS A 106 45.40 -7.89 5.89
C LYS A 106 45.07 -6.40 5.69
N THR A 107 46.02 -5.53 6.02
CA THR A 107 45.80 -4.07 6.12
C THR A 107 45.47 -3.36 4.80
N SER A 108 45.75 -3.98 3.64
CA SER A 108 45.46 -3.41 2.31
C SER A 108 44.01 -3.57 1.86
N VAL A 109 43.19 -4.33 2.59
CA VAL A 109 41.79 -4.60 2.22
C VAL A 109 40.93 -3.33 2.40
N ASN A 110 40.12 -3.02 1.38
CA ASN A 110 39.20 -1.88 1.42
C ASN A 110 37.96 -2.22 2.26
N THR A 111 37.68 -1.39 3.25
CA THR A 111 36.59 -1.54 4.23
C THR A 111 35.66 -0.33 4.25
N ASN A 112 35.76 0.56 3.25
CA ASN A 112 34.85 1.69 3.05
C ASN A 112 33.50 1.20 2.48
N ILE A 113 32.64 0.64 3.33
CA ILE A 113 31.39 -0.01 2.94
C ILE A 113 30.21 0.82 3.43
N THR A 114 29.37 1.31 2.50
CA THR A 114 28.20 2.17 2.79
C THR A 114 26.99 1.82 1.92
N VAL A 115 26.71 0.52 1.75
CA VAL A 115 25.64 0.01 0.87
C VAL A 115 24.27 0.23 1.52
N ASN A 116 23.34 0.83 0.79
CA ASN A 116 21.97 1.08 1.22
C ASN A 116 21.03 1.31 0.02
N PRO A 117 19.71 1.09 0.17
CA PRO A 117 18.71 1.37 -0.86
C PRO A 117 17.95 2.69 -0.63
N TYR A 118 18.56 3.69 0.02
CA TYR A 118 17.90 4.94 0.45
C TYR A 118 18.49 6.21 -0.18
N PRO A 119 18.54 6.33 -1.52
CA PRO A 119 19.21 7.44 -2.21
C PRO A 119 18.53 8.81 -1.98
N THR A 120 17.25 8.82 -1.60
CA THR A 120 16.45 10.04 -1.37
C THR A 120 16.27 10.39 0.10
N LEU A 121 16.71 9.52 1.03
CA LEU A 121 16.61 9.83 2.45
C LEU A 121 17.66 10.87 2.82
N ASP A 122 17.20 12.04 3.30
CA ASP A 122 18.07 13.00 3.96
C ASP A 122 18.37 12.58 5.40
N TYR A 123 19.38 11.72 5.56
CA TYR A 123 19.89 11.30 6.87
C TYR A 123 20.57 12.46 7.63
N GLN A 124 21.06 13.50 6.93
CA GLN A 124 21.81 14.59 7.56
C GLN A 124 20.92 15.44 8.47
N ARG A 125 19.62 15.50 8.18
CA ARG A 125 18.59 16.09 9.06
C ARG A 125 18.83 15.82 10.55
N TRP A 126 19.19 14.59 10.89
CA TRP A 126 19.21 14.12 12.27
C TRP A 126 20.44 14.54 13.07
N TYR A 127 21.54 14.85 12.40
CA TYR A 127 22.83 15.05 13.08
C TYR A 127 23.70 16.18 12.52
N LYS A 128 23.32 16.82 11.39
CA LYS A 128 24.13 17.87 10.75
C LYS A 128 24.36 19.10 11.64
N TRP A 129 23.47 19.33 12.60
CA TRP A 129 23.59 20.40 13.60
C TRP A 129 24.47 20.01 14.80
N TRP A 130 25.00 18.79 14.87
CA TRP A 130 25.97 18.44 15.91
C TRP A 130 27.17 19.40 15.87
N GLY A 131 27.57 19.89 17.03
CA GLY A 131 28.64 20.88 17.16
C GLY A 131 28.25 22.30 16.72
N THR A 132 27.03 22.54 16.23
CA THR A 132 26.48 23.88 16.08
C THR A 132 25.68 24.20 17.34
N SER A 133 25.77 25.42 17.86
CA SER A 133 24.98 25.88 19.01
C SER A 133 23.48 26.07 18.67
N THR A 134 22.97 25.37 17.65
CA THR A 134 21.66 25.62 17.04
C THR A 134 21.01 24.30 16.59
N PRO A 135 20.48 23.49 17.53
CA PRO A 135 19.89 22.18 17.24
C PRO A 135 18.47 22.33 16.66
N ILE A 136 18.36 22.85 15.43
CA ILE A 136 17.09 22.97 14.71
C ILE A 136 16.99 21.82 13.71
N LEU A 137 16.01 20.92 13.92
CA LEU A 137 15.63 19.93 12.92
C LEU A 137 15.00 20.66 11.71
N PRO A 138 15.52 20.49 10.48
CA PRO A 138 14.89 21.08 9.30
C PRO A 138 13.46 20.52 9.08
N PRO A 139 12.61 21.11 8.22
CA PRO A 139 11.29 20.53 7.88
C PRO A 139 11.40 19.11 7.31
N LEU A 140 10.45 18.21 7.62
CA LEU A 140 10.49 16.79 7.20
C LEU A 140 10.67 16.64 5.67
N PRO A 141 11.72 15.97 5.16
CA PRO A 141 11.74 15.51 3.77
C PRO A 141 10.63 14.44 3.57
N PRO A 142 10.31 14.06 2.31
CA PRO A 142 9.50 12.87 2.06
C PRO A 142 10.13 11.69 2.80
N GLU A 143 9.34 11.02 3.64
CA GLU A 143 9.75 9.81 4.36
C GLU A 143 10.45 8.83 3.40
N PRO A 144 11.52 8.12 3.83
CA PRO A 144 12.16 7.07 3.03
C PRO A 144 11.18 5.96 2.63
N LEU A 145 10.07 5.87 3.37
CA LEU A 145 8.96 4.94 3.19
C LEU A 145 7.75 5.57 2.52
N GLY A 146 7.87 6.78 1.95
CA GLY A 146 6.75 7.57 1.45
C GLY A 146 5.85 8.11 2.56
N LYS A 147 5.10 9.18 2.28
CA LYS A 147 4.07 9.68 3.20
C LYS A 147 3.00 8.61 3.38
N ARG A 148 2.47 8.44 4.59
CA ARG A 148 1.49 7.41 4.94
C ARG A 148 0.45 8.02 5.86
N TYR A 149 -0.82 7.91 5.48
CA TYR A 149 -1.97 8.23 6.32
C TYR A 149 -2.74 6.94 6.56
N TRP A 150 -2.77 6.49 7.80
CA TRP A 150 -3.47 5.26 8.20
C TRP A 150 -4.89 5.62 8.63
N LEU A 151 -5.89 4.91 8.13
CA LEU A 151 -7.30 5.20 8.40
C LEU A 151 -8.05 3.93 8.80
N GLU A 152 -8.81 3.96 9.88
CA GLU A 152 -9.75 2.88 10.22
C GLU A 152 -11.20 3.27 9.84
N PRO A 153 -11.95 2.36 9.19
CA PRO A 153 -13.39 2.49 8.98
C PRO A 153 -14.19 2.74 10.26
N GLU A 154 -13.88 2.06 11.36
CA GLU A 154 -14.59 2.18 12.64
C GLU A 154 -14.40 3.53 13.34
N CYS A 155 -13.39 4.29 12.94
CA CYS A 155 -13.14 5.65 13.41
C CYS A 155 -13.66 6.71 12.43
N SER A 156 -14.45 6.30 11.43
CA SER A 156 -15.01 7.17 10.40
C SER A 156 -16.46 7.57 10.70
N THR A 157 -17.05 8.42 9.86
CA THR A 157 -18.52 8.51 9.84
C THR A 157 -19.07 7.25 9.17
N VAL A 158 -19.63 6.35 9.98
CA VAL A 158 -20.13 5.04 9.54
C VAL A 158 -21.62 5.13 9.19
N GLY A 159 -21.95 4.89 7.93
CA GLY A 159 -23.32 4.82 7.45
C GLY A 159 -24.08 3.61 8.02
N ALA A 160 -25.40 3.78 8.21
CA ALA A 160 -26.26 2.78 8.84
C ALA A 160 -26.35 1.42 8.09
N ASN A 161 -25.86 1.32 6.86
CA ASN A 161 -25.80 0.06 6.09
C ASN A 161 -24.53 -0.76 6.33
N TRP A 162 -23.66 -0.30 7.23
CA TRP A 162 -22.44 -0.98 7.64
C TRP A 162 -22.56 -1.47 9.08
N ASP A 163 -22.00 -2.65 9.35
CA ASP A 163 -21.76 -3.18 10.68
C ASP A 163 -20.28 -3.01 11.03
N ILE A 164 -20.02 -2.59 12.27
CA ILE A 164 -18.67 -2.64 12.86
C ILE A 164 -18.62 -3.87 13.75
N VAL A 165 -17.74 -4.81 13.41
CA VAL A 165 -17.68 -6.13 14.04
C VAL A 165 -16.34 -6.29 14.74
N ALA A 166 -16.38 -6.60 16.04
CA ALA A 166 -15.18 -6.83 16.84
C ALA A 166 -14.39 -8.06 16.36
N ASP A 167 -13.08 -7.91 16.22
CA ASP A 167 -12.15 -8.96 15.81
C ASP A 167 -10.72 -8.60 16.23
N THR A 168 -10.12 -9.39 17.13
CA THR A 168 -8.76 -9.13 17.63
C THR A 168 -7.67 -9.26 16.55
N SER A 169 -7.97 -9.90 15.42
CA SER A 169 -7.07 -10.01 14.27
C SER A 169 -7.14 -8.79 13.32
N ALA A 170 -8.15 -7.93 13.50
CA ALA A 170 -8.24 -6.61 12.90
C ALA A 170 -7.24 -5.64 13.57
N ALA A 171 -6.88 -4.57 12.88
CA ALA A 171 -5.78 -3.70 13.28
C ALA A 171 -6.11 -2.84 14.50
N HIS A 172 -7.34 -2.33 14.59
CA HIS A 172 -7.87 -1.61 15.75
C HIS A 172 -8.99 -2.37 16.48
N GLY A 173 -8.98 -3.70 16.35
CA GLY A 173 -9.86 -4.59 17.12
C GLY A 173 -11.27 -4.72 16.58
N ALA A 174 -11.59 -4.09 15.45
CA ALA A 174 -12.84 -4.28 14.71
C ALA A 174 -12.63 -4.12 13.20
N TYR A 175 -13.62 -4.49 12.40
CA TYR A 175 -13.65 -4.22 10.97
C TYR A 175 -15.04 -3.76 10.54
N ALA A 176 -15.13 -3.03 9.43
CA ALA A 176 -16.38 -2.70 8.77
C ALA A 176 -16.81 -3.81 7.81
N LYS A 177 -18.10 -4.12 7.81
CA LYS A 177 -18.74 -5.06 6.88
C LYS A 177 -20.08 -4.51 6.43
N VAL A 178 -20.44 -4.75 5.18
CA VAL A 178 -21.75 -4.36 4.66
C VAL A 178 -22.83 -5.27 5.27
N LYS A 179 -23.96 -4.68 5.68
CA LYS A 179 -25.09 -5.46 6.19
C LYS A 179 -25.58 -6.47 5.15
N SER A 180 -25.98 -7.64 5.63
CA SER A 180 -26.46 -8.73 4.77
C SER A 180 -27.63 -8.28 3.89
N GLY A 181 -27.61 -8.73 2.62
CA GLY A 181 -28.66 -8.41 1.64
C GLY A 181 -28.46 -7.09 0.88
N LEU A 182 -27.41 -6.31 1.16
CA LEU A 182 -27.11 -5.07 0.45
C LEU A 182 -25.99 -5.26 -0.58
N SER A 183 -26.19 -4.73 -1.78
CA SER A 183 -25.17 -4.64 -2.83
C SER A 183 -25.46 -3.49 -3.79
N SER A 184 -24.43 -3.00 -4.48
CA SER A 184 -24.55 -1.95 -5.50
C SER A 184 -23.55 -2.19 -6.65
N PRO A 185 -23.70 -3.25 -7.46
CA PRO A 185 -22.70 -3.66 -8.46
C PRO A 185 -22.58 -2.70 -9.65
N ASN A 186 -23.67 -2.05 -10.05
CA ASN A 186 -23.78 -1.38 -11.36
C ASN A 186 -23.66 0.14 -11.30
N ALA A 187 -23.90 0.73 -10.12
CA ALA A 187 -23.80 2.17 -9.89
C ALA A 187 -23.40 2.43 -8.43
N ALA A 188 -22.80 3.59 -8.17
CA ALA A 188 -22.49 4.00 -6.81
C ALA A 188 -23.79 4.10 -5.98
N PRO A 189 -23.83 3.52 -4.76
CA PRO A 189 -25.00 3.65 -3.91
C PRO A 189 -25.21 5.11 -3.52
N THR A 190 -26.44 5.48 -3.18
CA THR A 190 -26.82 6.84 -2.82
C THR A 190 -27.14 6.96 -1.32
N GLY A 191 -26.87 8.13 -0.75
CA GLY A 191 -27.25 8.48 0.61
C GLY A 191 -26.23 8.08 1.68
N ALA A 192 -26.19 8.87 2.77
CA ALA A 192 -25.19 8.74 3.83
C ALA A 192 -25.16 7.36 4.52
N ALA A 193 -26.30 6.64 4.52
CA ALA A 193 -26.36 5.30 5.10
C ALA A 193 -25.41 4.32 4.38
N ALA A 194 -25.09 4.55 3.11
CA ALA A 194 -24.30 3.63 2.31
C ALA A 194 -22.78 3.84 2.42
N TYR A 195 -22.31 4.85 3.14
CA TYR A 195 -20.93 5.28 3.06
C TYR A 195 -20.15 5.11 4.38
N LEU A 196 -18.86 4.87 4.24
CA LEU A 196 -17.84 5.16 5.24
C LEU A 196 -17.12 6.43 4.79
N VAL A 197 -17.09 7.47 5.61
CA VAL A 197 -16.51 8.77 5.26
C VAL A 197 -15.34 9.08 6.19
N MET A 198 -14.13 9.07 5.63
CA MET A 198 -12.86 9.19 6.35
C MET A 198 -12.14 10.48 5.96
N PRO A 199 -12.09 11.48 6.85
CA PRO A 199 -11.28 12.67 6.63
C PRO A 199 -9.80 12.36 6.89
N PHE A 200 -8.92 12.98 6.11
CA PHE A 200 -7.47 12.96 6.33
C PHE A 200 -6.86 14.27 5.83
N ASN A 201 -5.63 14.59 6.26
CA ASN A 201 -4.97 15.83 5.85
C ASN A 201 -3.62 15.52 5.21
N ALA A 202 -3.49 15.82 3.92
CA ALA A 202 -2.25 15.63 3.20
C ALA A 202 -1.29 16.80 3.49
N ASP A 203 -0.07 16.48 3.95
CA ASP A 203 0.97 17.48 4.23
C ASP A 203 1.85 17.81 3.01
N SER A 204 1.71 17.05 1.93
CA SER A 204 2.46 17.24 0.69
C SER A 204 1.61 16.84 -0.52
N ALA A 205 1.74 17.62 -1.59
CA ALA A 205 1.12 17.30 -2.88
C ALA A 205 1.91 16.19 -3.59
N GLY A 206 1.20 15.32 -4.33
CA GLY A 206 1.83 14.22 -5.06
C GLY A 206 0.83 13.14 -5.45
N THR A 207 1.32 12.08 -6.09
CA THR A 207 0.50 10.89 -6.39
C THR A 207 0.55 9.93 -5.20
N TYR A 208 -0.63 9.59 -4.68
CA TYR A 208 -0.81 8.67 -3.58
C TYR A 208 -1.53 7.40 -4.05
N ASN A 209 -1.04 6.26 -3.57
CA ASN A 209 -1.73 4.98 -3.63
C ASN A 209 -2.74 4.88 -2.49
N PHE A 210 -3.88 4.28 -2.79
CA PHE A 210 -4.94 3.95 -1.84
C PHE A 210 -4.98 2.44 -1.74
N LEU A 211 -4.70 1.92 -0.55
CA LEU A 211 -4.74 0.49 -0.26
C LEU A 211 -5.78 0.23 0.83
N ALA A 212 -6.36 -0.96 0.81
CA ALA A 212 -7.21 -1.47 1.87
C ALA A 212 -6.70 -2.80 2.39
N ARG A 213 -6.73 -2.99 3.70
CA ARG A 213 -6.57 -4.29 4.35
C ARG A 213 -7.94 -4.97 4.40
N LEU A 214 -8.05 -6.07 3.66
CA LEU A 214 -9.29 -6.80 3.46
C LEU A 214 -9.13 -8.26 3.85
N SER A 215 -10.20 -8.86 4.36
CA SER A 215 -10.38 -10.30 4.43
C SER A 215 -11.65 -10.64 3.66
N VAL A 216 -11.49 -11.47 2.64
CA VAL A 216 -12.58 -11.85 1.72
C VAL A 216 -12.70 -13.36 1.78
N PRO A 217 -13.90 -13.90 2.04
CA PRO A 217 -14.11 -15.34 2.02
C PRO A 217 -13.64 -15.96 0.70
N ALA A 218 -13.11 -17.18 0.80
CA ALA A 218 -12.60 -17.88 -0.37
C ALA A 218 -13.68 -18.04 -1.45
N GLY A 219 -13.37 -17.64 -2.68
CA GLY A 219 -14.29 -17.73 -3.81
C GLY A 219 -15.34 -16.62 -3.89
N GLU A 220 -15.36 -15.68 -2.95
CA GLU A 220 -16.25 -14.52 -3.02
C GLU A 220 -15.58 -13.32 -3.71
N ASP A 221 -16.42 -12.57 -4.42
CA ASP A 221 -16.04 -11.29 -5.00
C ASP A 221 -16.19 -10.17 -4.00
N TYR A 222 -15.50 -9.06 -4.26
CA TYR A 222 -15.77 -7.81 -3.58
C TYR A 222 -15.53 -6.63 -4.52
N SER A 223 -16.37 -5.63 -4.36
CA SER A 223 -16.09 -4.30 -4.86
C SER A 223 -16.63 -3.24 -3.91
N TYR A 224 -16.02 -2.08 -3.98
CA TYR A 224 -16.40 -0.87 -3.31
C TYR A 224 -16.49 0.26 -4.33
N TRP A 225 -17.24 1.29 -4.02
CA TRP A 225 -17.21 2.56 -4.72
C TRP A 225 -16.33 3.52 -3.92
N MET A 226 -15.22 3.95 -4.51
CA MET A 226 -14.32 4.91 -3.89
C MET A 226 -14.51 6.29 -4.52
N GLN A 227 -14.73 7.29 -3.67
CA GLN A 227 -14.73 8.70 -4.05
C GLN A 227 -13.67 9.42 -3.22
N LEU A 228 -12.93 10.30 -3.89
CA LEU A 228 -11.99 11.21 -3.26
C LEU A 228 -12.58 12.62 -3.37
N ASP A 229 -12.70 13.30 -2.24
CA ASP A 229 -13.33 14.61 -2.11
C ASP A 229 -14.69 14.66 -2.80
N ASN A 230 -14.93 15.66 -3.65
CA ASN A 230 -16.14 15.82 -4.45
C ASN A 230 -16.01 15.22 -5.86
N GLY A 231 -15.03 14.34 -6.08
CA GLY A 231 -14.81 13.67 -7.36
C GLY A 231 -15.90 12.65 -7.70
N ALA A 232 -15.81 12.04 -8.89
CA ALA A 232 -16.71 10.96 -9.27
C ALA A 232 -16.39 9.67 -8.49
N PHE A 233 -17.43 8.91 -8.13
CA PHE A 233 -17.26 7.56 -7.60
C PHE A 233 -16.66 6.64 -8.68
N GLN A 234 -15.69 5.84 -8.27
CA GLN A 234 -15.05 4.84 -9.10
C GLN A 234 -15.14 3.48 -8.41
N GLN A 235 -15.51 2.44 -9.16
CA GLN A 235 -15.53 1.09 -8.62
C GLN A 235 -14.10 0.59 -8.44
N VAL A 236 -13.80 0.01 -7.28
CA VAL A 236 -12.53 -0.61 -6.92
C VAL A 236 -12.81 -2.00 -6.34
N GLY A 237 -11.99 -3.01 -6.62
CA GLY A 237 -12.30 -4.39 -6.20
C GLY A 237 -11.27 -5.42 -6.67
N ASN A 238 -11.62 -6.71 -6.59
CA ASN A 238 -10.79 -7.80 -7.13
C ASN A 238 -11.00 -8.05 -8.63
N GLN A 239 -12.02 -7.42 -9.24
CA GLN A 239 -12.28 -7.49 -10.66
C GLN A 239 -11.29 -6.59 -11.42
N LEU A 240 -10.42 -7.22 -12.21
CA LEU A 240 -9.43 -6.51 -13.04
C LEU A 240 -9.94 -6.24 -14.46
N ALA A 241 -11.04 -6.89 -14.90
CA ALA A 241 -11.63 -6.63 -16.20
C ALA A 241 -12.35 -5.28 -16.24
N THR A 242 -12.13 -4.51 -17.30
CA THR A 242 -12.87 -3.27 -17.57
C THR A 242 -14.16 -3.56 -18.31
N ASN A 243 -15.27 -2.93 -17.92
CA ASN A 243 -16.59 -3.09 -18.54
C ASN A 243 -16.96 -4.59 -18.77
N PRO A 244 -16.97 -5.41 -17.70
CA PRO A 244 -17.08 -6.86 -17.83
C PRO A 244 -18.43 -7.36 -18.34
N GLY A 245 -19.51 -6.63 -18.10
CA GLY A 245 -20.88 -6.96 -18.55
C GLY A 245 -21.31 -6.21 -19.80
N PHE A 246 -20.41 -5.48 -20.48
CA PHE A 246 -20.69 -4.76 -21.73
C PHE A 246 -21.88 -3.76 -21.70
N GLU A 247 -22.35 -3.36 -20.51
CA GLU A 247 -23.44 -2.38 -20.34
C GLU A 247 -23.06 -0.99 -20.87
N ASN A 248 -21.76 -0.70 -20.97
CA ASN A 248 -21.24 0.51 -21.60
C ASN A 248 -20.65 0.23 -22.99
N GLY A 249 -21.34 -0.60 -23.77
CA GLY A 249 -20.90 -1.01 -25.10
C GLY A 249 -19.56 -1.75 -25.08
N LEU A 250 -18.67 -1.43 -26.04
CA LEU A 250 -17.34 -2.03 -26.13
C LEU A 250 -16.23 -1.15 -25.53
N THR A 251 -16.56 -0.19 -24.65
CA THR A 251 -15.51 0.60 -23.96
C THR A 251 -14.55 -0.33 -23.21
N GLY A 252 -13.24 -0.18 -23.47
CA GLY A 252 -12.20 -1.05 -22.89
C GLY A 252 -11.98 -2.37 -23.65
N TRP A 253 -12.64 -2.58 -24.79
CA TRP A 253 -12.50 -3.79 -25.62
C TRP A 253 -12.08 -3.41 -27.04
N THR A 254 -11.11 -4.11 -27.61
CA THR A 254 -10.54 -3.77 -28.92
C THR A 254 -10.63 -4.94 -29.88
N THR A 255 -11.27 -4.73 -31.03
CA THR A 255 -11.17 -5.68 -32.15
C THR A 255 -9.75 -5.67 -32.70
N VAL A 256 -9.04 -6.79 -32.55
CA VAL A 256 -7.68 -6.95 -33.08
C VAL A 256 -7.73 -7.51 -34.50
N ASN A 257 -8.54 -8.55 -34.70
CA ASN A 257 -8.77 -9.15 -36.01
C ASN A 257 -10.26 -9.37 -36.21
N ALA A 258 -10.79 -8.99 -37.37
CA ALA A 258 -12.19 -9.26 -37.72
C ALA A 258 -12.29 -10.27 -38.87
N THR A 259 -11.43 -10.19 -39.88
CA THR A 259 -11.43 -11.05 -41.08
C THR A 259 -12.83 -11.41 -41.57
N GLY A 260 -13.66 -10.41 -41.91
CA GLY A 260 -15.03 -10.62 -42.39
C GLY A 260 -16.07 -10.96 -41.33
N ALA A 261 -15.69 -11.15 -40.07
CA ALA A 261 -16.62 -11.19 -38.95
C ALA A 261 -17.14 -9.79 -38.59
N THR A 262 -18.32 -9.73 -38.00
CA THR A 262 -18.86 -8.50 -37.38
C THR A 262 -18.75 -8.61 -35.87
N ILE A 263 -18.15 -7.61 -35.24
CA ILE A 263 -17.97 -7.53 -33.79
C ILE A 263 -18.67 -6.26 -33.31
N SER A 264 -19.62 -6.39 -32.39
CA SER A 264 -20.47 -5.28 -31.97
C SER A 264 -20.90 -5.44 -30.51
N ALA A 265 -21.12 -4.31 -29.82
CA ALA A 265 -21.94 -4.32 -28.61
C ALA A 265 -23.38 -4.68 -28.98
N ASN A 266 -24.02 -5.47 -28.13
CA ASN A 266 -25.41 -5.85 -28.24
C ASN A 266 -26.15 -5.35 -26.99
N THR A 267 -27.34 -4.79 -27.20
CA THR A 267 -28.19 -4.22 -26.12
C THR A 267 -29.52 -4.95 -25.97
N VAL A 268 -29.60 -6.16 -26.53
CA VAL A 268 -30.79 -7.00 -26.49
C VAL A 268 -30.69 -7.88 -25.24
N ALA A 269 -31.55 -7.63 -24.24
CA ALA A 269 -31.49 -8.32 -22.95
C ALA A 269 -31.60 -9.86 -23.04
N THR A 270 -32.35 -10.42 -23.99
CA THR A 270 -32.41 -11.88 -24.20
C THR A 270 -31.10 -12.46 -24.75
N ASP A 271 -30.25 -11.60 -25.28
CA ASP A 271 -28.93 -11.92 -25.79
C ASP A 271 -27.81 -11.54 -24.80
N ALA A 272 -28.15 -11.13 -23.58
CA ALA A 272 -27.26 -10.93 -22.45
C ALA A 272 -27.43 -12.06 -21.40
N HIS A 273 -26.39 -12.34 -20.63
CA HIS A 273 -26.46 -13.29 -19.51
C HIS A 273 -26.97 -12.57 -18.26
N SER A 274 -26.48 -11.35 -18.02
CA SER A 274 -27.01 -10.44 -17.01
C SER A 274 -27.21 -9.04 -17.61
N GLY A 275 -28.03 -8.20 -16.98
CA GLY A 275 -28.27 -6.85 -17.49
C GLY A 275 -28.90 -6.81 -18.89
N SER A 276 -28.36 -5.95 -19.75
CA SER A 276 -28.85 -5.71 -21.10
C SER A 276 -27.76 -5.71 -22.17
N GLY A 277 -26.49 -5.62 -21.77
CA GLY A 277 -25.32 -5.55 -22.62
C GLY A 277 -24.70 -6.93 -22.87
N SER A 278 -24.16 -7.15 -24.07
CA SER A 278 -23.24 -8.27 -24.33
C SER A 278 -22.32 -7.96 -25.50
N LEU A 279 -21.19 -8.67 -25.60
CA LEU A 279 -20.38 -8.71 -26.80
C LEU A 279 -20.98 -9.71 -27.80
N LYS A 280 -21.34 -9.23 -28.99
CA LYS A 280 -21.83 -10.06 -30.09
C LYS A 280 -20.76 -10.17 -31.19
N VAL A 281 -20.42 -11.40 -31.54
CA VAL A 281 -19.46 -11.71 -32.61
C VAL A 281 -20.10 -12.63 -33.63
N VAL A 282 -20.34 -12.12 -34.83
CA VAL A 282 -20.84 -12.89 -35.97
C VAL A 282 -19.63 -13.29 -36.83
N ASN A 283 -19.15 -14.53 -36.68
CA ASN A 283 -18.13 -15.10 -37.55
C ASN A 283 -18.79 -15.92 -38.67
N PRO A 284 -18.80 -15.45 -39.92
CA PRO A 284 -19.49 -16.14 -41.02
C PRO A 284 -18.68 -17.30 -41.63
N THR A 285 -17.38 -17.42 -41.31
CA THR A 285 -16.49 -18.37 -41.98
C THR A 285 -15.64 -19.11 -40.97
N ALA A 286 -15.73 -20.44 -40.99
CA ALA A 286 -14.92 -21.30 -40.14
C ALA A 286 -13.48 -21.31 -40.66
N ARG A 287 -12.52 -21.17 -39.76
CA ARG A 287 -11.07 -21.14 -40.08
C ARG A 287 -10.32 -22.06 -39.12
N PRO A 288 -10.43 -23.39 -39.30
CA PRO A 288 -9.75 -24.35 -38.44
C PRO A 288 -8.24 -24.06 -38.39
N GLY A 289 -7.67 -24.06 -37.18
CA GLY A 289 -6.26 -23.73 -36.95
C GLY A 289 -5.89 -22.24 -37.01
N ASN A 290 -6.85 -21.36 -37.32
CA ASN A 290 -6.66 -19.91 -37.45
C ASN A 290 -7.61 -19.13 -36.54
N GLN A 291 -7.71 -19.55 -35.28
CA GLN A 291 -8.64 -18.98 -34.29
C GLN A 291 -8.43 -17.47 -34.10
N TRP A 292 -7.18 -17.01 -34.24
CA TRP A 292 -6.77 -15.62 -34.10
C TRP A 292 -7.32 -14.67 -35.18
N GLN A 293 -7.85 -15.18 -36.30
CA GLN A 293 -8.38 -14.33 -37.38
C GLN A 293 -9.68 -13.59 -37.01
N VAL A 294 -10.34 -13.98 -35.93
CA VAL A 294 -11.42 -13.23 -35.29
C VAL A 294 -11.05 -13.07 -33.82
N GLN A 295 -10.62 -11.88 -33.43
CA GLN A 295 -10.07 -11.56 -32.11
C GLN A 295 -10.61 -10.26 -31.54
N VAL A 296 -11.00 -10.34 -30.27
CA VAL A 296 -11.31 -9.19 -29.43
C VAL A 296 -10.42 -9.25 -28.20
N SER A 297 -9.62 -8.22 -27.98
CA SER A 297 -8.75 -8.07 -26.80
C SER A 297 -9.46 -7.30 -25.70
N SER A 298 -9.24 -7.72 -24.45
CA SER A 298 -9.50 -6.91 -23.27
C SER A 298 -8.59 -5.68 -23.24
N ALA A 299 -8.97 -4.68 -22.43
CA ALA A 299 -8.03 -3.69 -21.92
C ALA A 299 -6.90 -4.39 -21.15
N ALA A 300 -5.72 -3.77 -21.12
CA ALA A 300 -4.62 -4.25 -20.32
C ALA A 300 -4.96 -4.10 -18.83
N PHE A 301 -4.64 -5.12 -18.04
CA PHE A 301 -4.81 -5.11 -16.59
C PHE A 301 -3.49 -5.48 -15.90
N PRO A 302 -3.23 -4.91 -14.71
CA PRO A 302 -1.98 -5.15 -13.99
C PRO A 302 -1.91 -6.59 -13.47
N THR A 303 -0.72 -7.17 -13.53
CA THR A 303 -0.42 -8.51 -13.01
C THR A 303 0.94 -8.54 -12.33
N THR A 304 1.17 -9.53 -11.46
CA THR A 304 2.48 -9.75 -10.84
C THR A 304 3.12 -11.01 -11.42
N ILE A 305 4.35 -10.89 -11.92
CA ILE A 305 5.06 -12.03 -12.54
C ILE A 305 5.12 -13.21 -11.55
N GLY A 306 4.76 -14.40 -12.04
CA GLY A 306 4.73 -15.64 -11.27
C GLY A 306 3.42 -15.88 -10.49
N LYS A 307 2.53 -14.88 -10.35
CA LYS A 307 1.19 -15.07 -9.77
C LYS A 307 0.23 -15.64 -10.80
N GLN A 308 -0.78 -16.36 -10.33
CA GLN A 308 -1.82 -16.91 -11.17
C GLN A 308 -3.04 -16.00 -11.21
N TYR A 309 -3.71 -15.93 -12.36
CA TYR A 309 -4.93 -15.15 -12.55
C TYR A 309 -5.98 -16.02 -13.26
N THR A 310 -7.19 -16.08 -12.71
CA THR A 310 -8.33 -16.73 -13.34
C THR A 310 -9.12 -15.73 -14.15
N ILE A 311 -9.28 -16.04 -15.43
CA ILE A 311 -10.14 -15.35 -16.37
C ILE A 311 -11.39 -16.21 -16.56
N SER A 312 -12.58 -15.65 -16.39
CA SER A 312 -13.84 -16.33 -16.69
C SER A 312 -14.76 -15.45 -17.52
N TYR A 313 -15.71 -16.05 -18.20
CA TYR A 313 -16.74 -15.34 -18.95
C TYR A 313 -17.92 -16.28 -19.20
N TRP A 314 -19.11 -15.70 -19.34
CA TRP A 314 -20.28 -16.42 -19.83
C TRP A 314 -20.33 -16.31 -21.35
N VAL A 315 -20.62 -17.42 -22.01
CA VAL A 315 -20.72 -17.47 -23.46
C VAL A 315 -21.82 -18.43 -23.90
N ARG A 316 -22.46 -18.10 -25.03
CA ARG A 316 -23.26 -19.04 -25.81
C ARG A 316 -23.11 -18.75 -27.30
N ALA A 317 -23.47 -19.73 -28.11
CA ALA A 317 -23.52 -19.62 -29.56
C ALA A 317 -24.98 -19.62 -30.05
N ALA A 318 -25.25 -18.99 -31.20
CA ALA A 318 -26.57 -19.01 -31.81
C ALA A 318 -26.94 -20.40 -32.37
N ALA A 319 -25.95 -21.17 -32.81
CA ALA A 319 -26.10 -22.56 -33.24
C ALA A 319 -25.16 -23.48 -32.45
N ALA A 320 -25.54 -24.74 -32.27
CA ALA A 320 -24.69 -25.72 -31.59
C ALA A 320 -23.37 -25.96 -32.35
N GLY A 321 -22.33 -26.37 -31.62
CA GLY A 321 -21.02 -26.68 -32.19
C GLY A 321 -20.09 -25.48 -32.36
N GLY A 322 -20.31 -24.38 -31.63
CA GLY A 322 -19.39 -23.25 -31.59
C GLY A 322 -18.05 -23.62 -30.94
N SER A 323 -17.04 -22.76 -31.15
CA SER A 323 -15.70 -22.94 -30.58
C SER A 323 -15.10 -21.58 -30.24
N ILE A 324 -14.58 -21.47 -29.02
CA ILE A 324 -13.83 -20.29 -28.56
C ILE A 324 -12.64 -20.76 -27.73
N ARG A 325 -11.55 -20.01 -27.76
CA ARG A 325 -10.47 -20.14 -26.78
C ARG A 325 -9.99 -18.77 -26.35
N LEU A 326 -9.27 -18.72 -25.24
CA LEU A 326 -8.53 -17.53 -24.85
C LEU A 326 -7.05 -17.61 -25.23
N SER A 327 -6.46 -16.47 -25.54
CA SER A 327 -5.01 -16.26 -25.56
C SER A 327 -4.62 -15.07 -24.68
N SER A 328 -3.38 -15.04 -24.18
CA SER A 328 -2.85 -13.88 -23.44
C SER A 328 -1.99 -12.98 -24.33
N GLY A 329 -1.90 -11.70 -23.98
CA GLY A 329 -1.07 -10.70 -24.67
C GLY A 329 -0.51 -9.63 -23.72
N PRO A 330 0.06 -8.53 -24.25
CA PRO A 330 0.31 -8.28 -25.66
C PRO A 330 1.53 -9.04 -26.23
N SER A 331 2.36 -9.61 -25.36
CA SER A 331 3.53 -10.43 -25.70
C SER A 331 3.58 -11.68 -24.82
N SER A 332 4.46 -12.63 -25.13
CA SER A 332 4.59 -13.91 -24.40
C SER A 332 3.26 -14.67 -24.25
N PRO A 333 2.60 -15.01 -25.37
CA PRO A 333 1.24 -15.52 -25.34
C PRO A 333 1.17 -16.91 -24.71
N GLN A 334 0.17 -17.09 -23.87
CA GLN A 334 -0.33 -18.38 -23.40
C GLN A 334 -1.64 -18.67 -24.15
N TYR A 335 -1.97 -19.94 -24.32
CA TYR A 335 -3.17 -20.35 -25.05
C TYR A 335 -4.00 -21.34 -24.24
N GLN A 336 -5.29 -21.06 -24.10
CA GLN A 336 -6.27 -22.04 -23.65
C GLN A 336 -6.52 -23.05 -24.77
N GLY A 337 -6.85 -24.30 -24.42
CA GLY A 337 -7.43 -25.23 -25.39
C GLY A 337 -8.81 -24.77 -25.85
N ASP A 338 -9.22 -25.19 -27.05
CA ASP A 338 -10.54 -24.84 -27.59
C ASP A 338 -11.69 -25.39 -26.73
N GLN A 339 -12.67 -24.52 -26.47
CA GLN A 339 -13.85 -24.82 -25.69
C GLN A 339 -15.05 -24.97 -26.63
N ALA A 340 -15.75 -26.11 -26.54
CA ALA A 340 -16.97 -26.33 -27.28
C ALA A 340 -18.12 -25.50 -26.69
N ILE A 341 -18.78 -24.69 -27.52
CA ILE A 341 -19.83 -23.77 -27.11
C ILE A 341 -21.19 -24.22 -27.67
N GLY A 342 -22.13 -24.46 -26.76
CA GLY A 342 -23.52 -24.77 -27.08
C GLY A 342 -24.42 -23.54 -27.20
N THR A 343 -25.72 -23.78 -27.30
CA THR A 343 -26.74 -22.72 -27.40
C THR A 343 -27.21 -22.18 -26.05
N ALA A 344 -26.98 -22.92 -24.97
CA ALA A 344 -27.20 -22.44 -23.61
C ALA A 344 -26.01 -21.61 -23.13
N TRP A 345 -26.28 -20.64 -22.25
CA TRP A 345 -25.22 -19.94 -21.52
C TRP A 345 -24.40 -20.94 -20.71
N GLN A 346 -23.09 -20.90 -20.91
CA GLN A 346 -22.12 -21.69 -20.18
C GLN A 346 -20.95 -20.80 -19.77
N GLN A 347 -20.43 -21.04 -18.56
CA GLN A 347 -19.26 -20.33 -18.09
C GLN A 347 -18.00 -21.05 -18.56
N VAL A 348 -17.07 -20.30 -19.14
CA VAL A 348 -15.72 -20.78 -19.45
C VAL A 348 -14.75 -20.13 -18.49
N THR A 349 -13.78 -20.91 -18.01
CA THR A 349 -12.74 -20.46 -17.08
C THR A 349 -11.36 -20.88 -17.58
N TRP A 350 -10.38 -20.00 -17.43
CA TRP A 350 -8.98 -20.26 -17.74
C TRP A 350 -8.08 -19.60 -16.71
N THR A 351 -7.08 -20.32 -16.20
CA THR A 351 -6.08 -19.77 -15.29
C THR A 351 -4.75 -19.62 -16.00
N ILE A 352 -4.17 -18.43 -15.94
CA ILE A 352 -2.84 -18.12 -16.47
C ILE A 352 -1.85 -17.91 -15.34
N THR A 353 -0.56 -18.19 -15.59
CA THR A 353 0.51 -17.69 -14.74
C THR A 353 1.09 -16.43 -15.40
N ALA A 354 1.04 -15.29 -14.72
CA ALA A 354 1.49 -14.03 -15.29
C ALA A 354 2.99 -14.06 -15.59
N SER A 355 3.34 -13.74 -16.83
CA SER A 355 4.72 -13.55 -17.31
C SER A 355 5.08 -12.08 -17.51
N LEU A 356 4.10 -11.18 -17.39
CA LEU A 356 4.23 -9.73 -17.55
C LEU A 356 3.69 -9.02 -16.30
N THR A 357 4.09 -7.77 -16.11
CA THR A 357 3.55 -6.89 -15.05
C THR A 357 2.21 -6.24 -15.44
N SER A 358 1.84 -6.36 -16.70
CA SER A 358 0.54 -5.95 -17.25
C SER A 358 0.25 -6.83 -18.47
N THR A 359 -0.95 -7.38 -18.54
CA THR A 359 -1.33 -8.35 -19.59
C THR A 359 -2.72 -8.04 -20.14
N THR A 360 -3.02 -8.59 -21.30
CA THR A 360 -4.37 -8.66 -21.86
C THR A 360 -4.76 -10.12 -22.01
N PHE A 361 -6.05 -10.37 -22.21
CA PHE A 361 -6.48 -11.62 -22.82
C PHE A 361 -7.35 -11.34 -24.04
N LEU A 362 -7.41 -12.30 -24.97
CA LEU A 362 -8.13 -12.18 -26.21
C LEU A 362 -9.09 -13.35 -26.35
N PHE A 363 -10.29 -13.06 -26.84
CA PHE A 363 -11.21 -14.07 -27.35
C PHE A 363 -10.80 -14.44 -28.77
N ASP A 364 -10.40 -15.69 -29.00
CA ASP A 364 -10.08 -16.23 -30.32
C ASP A 364 -11.28 -17.05 -30.85
N MET A 365 -11.97 -16.54 -31.87
CA MET A 365 -13.27 -17.08 -32.34
C MET A 365 -13.27 -17.49 -33.81
N GLY A 366 -12.09 -17.57 -34.44
CA GLY A 366 -11.96 -17.88 -35.86
C GLY A 366 -12.27 -19.34 -36.24
N GLN A 367 -12.19 -20.29 -35.30
CA GLN A 367 -12.23 -21.73 -35.59
C GLN A 367 -13.50 -22.17 -36.31
N VAL A 368 -14.65 -21.81 -35.74
CA VAL A 368 -15.96 -22.24 -36.22
C VAL A 368 -16.81 -21.02 -36.54
N ALA A 369 -17.47 -21.05 -37.70
CA ALA A 369 -18.48 -20.07 -38.07
C ALA A 369 -19.67 -20.17 -37.11
N ASN A 370 -19.97 -19.09 -36.42
CA ASN A 370 -21.13 -19.00 -35.53
C ASN A 370 -21.39 -17.53 -35.16
N THR A 371 -22.50 -17.29 -34.48
CA THR A 371 -22.69 -16.05 -33.73
C THR A 371 -22.49 -16.33 -32.26
N TYR A 372 -21.52 -15.68 -31.63
CA TYR A 372 -21.21 -15.80 -30.21
C TYR A 372 -21.76 -14.59 -29.45
N TYR A 373 -22.32 -14.85 -28.28
CA TYR A 373 -22.68 -13.85 -27.28
C TYR A 373 -21.81 -14.10 -26.06
N ILE A 374 -21.07 -13.08 -25.63
CA ILE A 374 -20.14 -13.14 -24.51
C ILE A 374 -20.52 -12.06 -23.51
N ASP A 375 -20.53 -12.41 -22.24
CA ASP A 375 -20.97 -11.52 -21.17
C ASP A 375 -20.30 -11.88 -19.82
N ASP A 376 -20.48 -11.02 -18.82
CA ASP A 376 -20.06 -11.22 -17.43
C ASP A 376 -18.61 -11.71 -17.29
N VAL A 377 -17.71 -10.99 -17.94
CA VAL A 377 -16.26 -11.26 -17.91
C VAL A 377 -15.71 -11.07 -16.50
N SER A 378 -14.74 -11.90 -16.12
CA SER A 378 -14.01 -11.75 -14.88
C SER A 378 -12.53 -12.01 -15.03
N VAL A 379 -11.72 -11.22 -14.35
CA VAL A 379 -10.27 -11.41 -14.22
C VAL A 379 -9.89 -11.19 -12.76
N LYS A 380 -9.34 -12.21 -12.12
CA LYS A 380 -9.03 -12.22 -10.68
C LYS A 380 -7.71 -12.91 -10.40
N GLU A 381 -6.95 -12.44 -9.42
CA GLU A 381 -5.78 -13.17 -8.92
C GLU A 381 -6.22 -14.46 -8.18
N VAL A 382 -5.54 -15.58 -8.45
CA VAL A 382 -5.77 -16.88 -7.79
C VAL A 382 -5.08 -16.89 -6.43
N GLY A 383 -5.71 -17.52 -5.44
CA GLY A 383 -5.12 -17.69 -4.10
C GLY A 383 -5.41 -16.53 -3.15
N ALA A 384 -6.47 -15.76 -3.42
CA ALA A 384 -7.15 -14.95 -2.44
C ALA A 384 -7.80 -15.85 -1.36
N ALA A 385 -7.00 -16.58 -0.58
CA ALA A 385 -7.47 -17.38 0.55
C ALA A 385 -8.11 -16.47 1.61
N ASP A 386 -8.94 -17.09 2.46
CA ASP A 386 -9.47 -16.46 3.66
C ASP A 386 -8.30 -15.94 4.52
N GLY A 387 -8.32 -14.65 4.84
CA GLY A 387 -7.27 -14.01 5.63
C GLY A 387 -7.04 -12.55 5.25
N TRP A 388 -6.45 -11.80 6.19
CA TRP A 388 -6.17 -10.39 6.01
C TRP A 388 -5.02 -10.14 5.05
N ARG A 389 -5.24 -9.30 4.05
CA ARG A 389 -4.21 -8.87 3.10
C ARG A 389 -4.41 -7.43 2.68
N TRP A 390 -3.32 -6.78 2.32
CA TRP A 390 -3.35 -5.46 1.69
C TRP A 390 -3.62 -5.59 0.20
N VAL A 391 -4.57 -4.79 -0.29
CA VAL A 391 -4.89 -4.69 -1.72
C VAL A 391 -4.86 -3.23 -2.13
N LYS A 392 -4.15 -2.92 -3.22
CA LYS A 392 -4.23 -1.58 -3.83
C LYS A 392 -5.60 -1.42 -4.49
N LEU A 393 -6.32 -0.38 -4.10
CA LEU A 393 -7.61 0.01 -4.67
C LEU A 393 -7.42 0.87 -5.92
N LYS A 394 -6.57 1.91 -5.81
CA LYS A 394 -6.22 2.84 -6.90
C LYS A 394 -5.05 3.74 -6.51
N ASP A 395 -4.67 4.66 -7.39
CA ASP A 395 -3.90 5.85 -7.06
C ASP A 395 -4.65 7.12 -7.48
N ALA A 396 -4.26 8.27 -6.92
CA ALA A 396 -4.74 9.59 -7.30
C ALA A 396 -3.74 10.68 -6.91
N ALA A 397 -3.76 11.81 -7.61
CA ALA A 397 -3.03 12.99 -7.22
C ALA A 397 -3.77 13.72 -6.07
N LEU A 398 -3.03 14.11 -5.03
CA LEU A 398 -3.50 14.92 -3.92
C LEU A 398 -2.79 16.27 -3.87
N THR A 399 -3.49 17.26 -3.35
CA THR A 399 -2.94 18.57 -2.99
C THR A 399 -2.56 18.59 -1.51
N VAL A 400 -1.88 19.64 -1.04
CA VAL A 400 -1.71 19.87 0.39
C VAL A 400 -3.03 20.33 0.98
N GLY A 401 -3.43 19.76 2.12
CA GLY A 401 -4.61 20.19 2.87
C GLY A 401 -5.61 19.07 3.16
N PRO A 402 -6.84 19.43 3.58
CA PRO A 402 -7.85 18.48 3.97
C PRO A 402 -8.41 17.75 2.76
N HIS A 403 -8.55 16.44 2.90
CA HIS A 403 -9.15 15.55 1.93
C HIS A 403 -10.15 14.60 2.61
N THR A 404 -11.09 14.08 1.82
CA THR A 404 -12.08 13.10 2.28
C THR A 404 -12.03 11.86 1.40
N LEU A 405 -11.87 10.70 2.02
CA LEU A 405 -12.01 9.41 1.37
C LEU A 405 -13.38 8.82 1.72
N THR A 406 -14.22 8.63 0.70
CA THR A 406 -15.54 8.03 0.84
C THR A 406 -15.54 6.63 0.22
N ILE A 407 -15.97 5.63 0.99
CA ILE A 407 -16.14 4.26 0.55
C ILE A 407 -17.62 3.89 0.62
N GLY A 408 -18.23 3.59 -0.53
CA GLY A 408 -19.55 2.98 -0.65
C GLY A 408 -19.46 1.48 -0.93
N TYR A 409 -20.47 0.71 -0.52
CA TYR A 409 -20.51 -0.72 -0.82
C TYR A 409 -20.79 -0.99 -2.29
N GLY A 410 -20.09 -1.95 -2.88
CA GLY A 410 -20.34 -2.47 -4.22
C GLY A 410 -20.91 -3.89 -4.16
N SER A 411 -20.21 -4.84 -4.77
CA SER A 411 -20.50 -6.27 -4.73
C SER A 411 -19.80 -6.93 -3.53
N GLY A 412 -20.28 -8.10 -3.08
CA GLY A 412 -19.50 -8.94 -2.17
C GLY A 412 -19.61 -8.60 -0.69
N GLY A 413 -20.84 -8.60 -0.16
CA GLY A 413 -21.15 -8.15 1.20
C GLY A 413 -20.46 -8.92 2.35
N ASN A 414 -19.75 -10.02 2.08
CA ASN A 414 -18.96 -10.70 3.12
C ASN A 414 -17.50 -10.25 3.22
N ALA A 415 -17.05 -9.37 2.32
CA ALA A 415 -15.75 -8.74 2.47
C ALA A 415 -15.69 -7.93 3.76
N LYS A 416 -14.62 -8.15 4.53
CA LYS A 416 -14.29 -7.44 5.76
C LYS A 416 -13.27 -6.37 5.43
N LEU A 417 -13.60 -5.11 5.69
CA LEU A 417 -12.73 -3.95 5.51
C LEU A 417 -12.17 -3.52 6.87
N ASP A 418 -10.88 -3.74 7.07
CA ASP A 418 -10.21 -3.48 8.35
C ASP A 418 -9.51 -2.13 8.37
N LYS A 419 -8.63 -1.85 7.41
CA LYS A 419 -7.82 -0.61 7.42
C LYS A 419 -7.67 -0.04 6.02
N LEU A 420 -7.49 1.27 5.90
CA LEU A 420 -7.06 1.93 4.68
C LEU A 420 -5.72 2.64 4.87
N LEU A 421 -4.96 2.71 3.77
CA LEU A 421 -3.68 3.41 3.71
C LEU A 421 -3.68 4.33 2.49
N VAL A 422 -3.41 5.61 2.72
CA VAL A 422 -3.12 6.59 1.68
C VAL A 422 -1.62 6.86 1.71
N THR A 423 -0.89 6.50 0.66
CA THR A 423 0.58 6.58 0.71
C THR A 423 1.27 6.90 -0.60
N THR A 424 2.36 7.67 -0.55
CA THR A 424 3.27 7.81 -1.70
C THR A 424 4.23 6.61 -1.86
N TYR A 425 4.17 5.64 -0.95
CA TYR A 425 4.94 4.41 -1.01
C TYR A 425 4.40 3.48 -2.10
N ASN A 426 5.31 2.91 -2.90
CA ASN A 426 4.97 1.96 -3.96
C ASN A 426 5.38 0.50 -3.64
N GLY A 427 5.96 0.25 -2.46
CA GLY A 427 6.34 -1.10 -2.05
C GLY A 427 5.19 -1.88 -1.41
N THR A 428 5.46 -3.14 -1.08
CA THR A 428 4.49 -4.04 -0.46
C THR A 428 4.24 -3.65 1.00
N ILE A 429 2.97 -3.57 1.40
CA ILE A 429 2.55 -3.39 2.78
C ILE A 429 2.15 -4.74 3.37
N THR A 430 2.58 -5.04 4.59
CA THR A 430 2.29 -6.31 5.27
C THR A 430 1.73 -6.08 6.68
N GLY A 431 1.25 -7.15 7.32
CA GLY A 431 0.74 -7.07 8.69
C GLY A 431 -0.50 -6.17 8.85
N LYS A 432 -0.64 -5.55 10.02
CA LYS A 432 -1.78 -4.68 10.44
C LYS A 432 -1.60 -3.19 10.09
N GLY A 433 -0.44 -2.79 9.55
CA GLY A 433 -0.09 -1.38 9.38
C GLY A 433 0.15 -0.64 10.70
N GLY A 434 0.40 0.67 10.62
CA GLY A 434 0.58 1.57 11.77
C GLY A 434 -0.74 2.04 12.38
N ASP A 435 -0.66 2.77 13.49
CA ASP A 435 -1.83 3.36 14.17
C ASP A 435 -2.54 4.37 13.27
N ALA A 436 -3.86 4.33 13.24
CA ALA A 436 -4.65 5.20 12.39
C ALA A 436 -4.74 6.64 12.89
N ASP A 437 -4.64 7.57 11.96
CA ASP A 437 -4.68 9.01 12.21
C ASP A 437 -6.10 9.50 12.49
N ASN A 438 -7.12 8.90 11.85
CA ASN A 438 -8.52 9.28 12.05
C ASN A 438 -9.13 8.70 13.34
N CYS A 439 -8.44 7.78 14.04
CA CYS A 439 -8.84 7.33 15.38
C CYS A 439 -8.35 8.26 16.49
N LYS A 440 -7.49 9.23 16.17
CA LYS A 440 -6.95 10.17 17.15
C LYS A 440 -7.98 11.28 17.39
N THR A 441 -8.33 11.53 18.64
CA THR A 441 -9.18 12.67 19.01
C THR A 441 -8.41 13.97 18.90
N GLN A 442 -9.04 15.04 18.39
CA GLN A 442 -8.45 16.37 18.40
C GLN A 442 -8.15 16.81 19.84
N GLN A 443 -6.97 17.40 20.05
CA GLN A 443 -6.57 17.91 21.36
C GLN A 443 -6.29 19.41 21.27
N THR A 444 -6.70 20.14 22.30
CA THR A 444 -6.46 21.58 22.43
C THR A 444 -5.61 21.81 23.65
N ILE A 445 -4.59 22.66 23.52
CA ILE A 445 -3.88 23.23 24.67
C ILE A 445 -4.47 24.61 24.90
N THR A 446 -5.13 24.80 26.04
CA THR A 446 -5.67 26.09 26.45
C THR A 446 -4.70 26.75 27.40
N PHE A 447 -4.26 27.97 27.05
CA PHE A 447 -3.39 28.79 27.88
C PHE A 447 -4.22 29.79 28.69
N GLY A 448 -3.86 29.97 29.95
CA GLY A 448 -4.29 31.13 30.72
C GLY A 448 -3.65 32.41 30.15
N ALA A 449 -4.31 33.55 30.38
CA ALA A 449 -3.72 34.85 30.03
C ALA A 449 -2.39 35.04 30.80
N LEU A 450 -1.35 35.46 30.08
CA LEU A 450 -0.06 35.78 30.69
C LEU A 450 -0.06 37.22 31.21
N PRO A 451 0.30 37.45 32.48
CA PRO A 451 0.47 38.80 32.99
C PRO A 451 1.72 39.46 32.38
N THR A 452 1.67 40.76 32.14
CA THR A 452 2.88 41.54 31.82
C THR A 452 3.81 41.53 33.03
N LYS A 453 5.09 41.23 32.80
CA LYS A 453 6.14 41.13 33.82
C LYS A 453 7.39 41.87 33.39
N LEU A 454 8.08 42.48 34.34
CA LEU A 454 9.36 43.15 34.17
C LEU A 454 10.50 42.33 34.80
N PHE A 455 11.73 42.60 34.36
CA PHE A 455 12.91 42.01 34.96
C PHE A 455 13.01 42.39 36.45
N GLY A 456 13.12 41.37 37.31
CA GLY A 456 13.15 41.54 38.77
C GLY A 456 11.79 41.42 39.46
N ASP A 457 10.69 41.27 38.71
CA ASP A 457 9.39 40.92 39.30
C ASP A 457 9.43 39.52 39.95
N ALA A 458 8.55 39.29 40.92
CA ALA A 458 8.39 37.98 41.52
C ALA A 458 7.93 36.92 40.50
N ASN A 459 8.48 35.70 40.67
CA ASN A 459 8.17 34.52 39.88
C ASN A 459 6.66 34.28 39.78
N PHE A 460 6.23 33.68 38.67
CA PHE A 460 4.82 33.39 38.43
C PHE A 460 4.63 32.05 37.74
N THR A 461 3.49 31.41 38.00
CA THR A 461 3.17 30.10 37.44
C THR A 461 2.44 30.24 36.10
N LEU A 462 2.87 29.47 35.12
CA LEU A 462 2.17 29.29 33.85
C LEU A 462 1.06 28.27 34.03
N MET A 463 -0.12 28.61 33.56
CA MET A 463 -1.27 27.70 33.57
C MET A 463 -1.67 27.38 32.14
N ALA A 464 -1.60 26.10 31.79
CA ALA A 464 -2.17 25.56 30.58
C ALA A 464 -2.75 24.20 30.88
N THR A 465 -3.81 23.88 30.16
CA THR A 465 -4.46 22.58 30.23
C THR A 465 -4.46 21.97 28.85
N ALA A 466 -4.10 20.71 28.73
CA ALA A 466 -4.33 19.93 27.53
C ALA A 466 -5.67 19.22 27.69
N SER A 467 -6.54 19.29 26.68
CA SER A 467 -7.82 18.56 26.69
C SER A 467 -7.67 17.04 26.79
N SER A 468 -6.45 16.54 26.59
CA SER A 468 -6.04 15.15 26.76
C SER A 468 -5.78 14.72 28.20
N GLY A 469 -5.66 15.67 29.13
CA GLY A 469 -5.19 15.42 30.48
C GLY A 469 -3.69 15.14 30.59
N LEU A 470 -2.94 15.13 29.47
CA LEU A 470 -1.49 14.97 29.51
C LEU A 470 -0.81 16.23 30.09
N PRO A 471 0.29 16.09 30.86
CA PRO A 471 1.03 17.22 31.40
C PRO A 471 1.56 18.16 30.30
N VAL A 472 1.38 19.47 30.49
CA VAL A 472 1.97 20.50 29.62
C VAL A 472 3.35 20.89 30.16
N THR A 473 4.35 20.91 29.29
CA THR A 473 5.72 21.36 29.63
C THR A 473 6.02 22.66 28.91
N TYR A 474 6.69 23.58 29.59
CA TYR A 474 7.08 24.88 29.06
C TYR A 474 8.59 24.98 28.88
N THR A 475 9.03 25.66 27.84
CA THR A 475 10.42 26.01 27.61
C THR A 475 10.52 27.50 27.30
N SER A 476 11.58 28.14 27.81
CA SER A 476 11.89 29.52 27.43
C SER A 476 12.66 29.53 26.11
N SER A 477 12.27 30.41 25.20
CA SER A 477 13.04 30.67 23.98
C SER A 477 14.32 31.46 24.25
N ASP A 478 14.41 32.17 25.38
CA ASP A 478 15.57 32.94 25.80
C ASP A 478 15.74 32.86 27.32
N THR A 479 16.64 31.97 27.75
CA THR A 479 16.92 31.74 29.17
C THR A 479 17.73 32.87 29.83
N THR A 480 18.22 33.86 29.06
CA THR A 480 18.88 35.04 29.60
C THR A 480 17.88 36.10 30.09
N ILE A 481 16.63 36.03 29.58
CA ILE A 481 15.53 36.90 29.97
C ILE A 481 14.63 36.22 31.02
N ALA A 482 14.28 34.95 30.80
CA ALA A 482 13.38 34.20 31.67
C ALA A 482 13.73 32.71 31.69
N THR A 483 13.89 32.13 32.87
CA THR A 483 14.09 30.68 33.06
C THR A 483 12.78 30.03 33.47
N ILE A 484 12.51 28.78 33.06
CA ILE A 484 11.29 28.08 33.49
C ILE A 484 11.67 26.82 34.24
N THR A 485 11.20 26.68 35.48
CA THR A 485 11.38 25.47 36.30
C THR A 485 10.01 24.99 36.78
N ASN A 486 9.62 23.76 36.40
CA ASN A 486 8.35 23.15 36.79
C ASN A 486 7.11 24.04 36.52
N GLY A 487 7.10 24.76 35.39
CA GLY A 487 6.00 25.67 35.02
C GLY A 487 6.01 27.01 35.75
N VAL A 488 7.07 27.33 36.50
CA VAL A 488 7.28 28.64 37.13
C VAL A 488 8.36 29.40 36.37
N VAL A 489 8.03 30.62 35.95
CA VAL A 489 8.94 31.58 35.30
C VAL A 489 9.67 32.41 36.36
#